data_AF-A0A427XHR8-F1
#
_entry.id   AF-A0A427XHR8-F1
#
_cell.length_a   1.000
_cell.length_b   1.000
_cell.length_c   1.000
_cell.angle_alpha   90.00
_cell.angle_beta   90.00
_cell.angle_gamma   90.00
#
_symmetry.space_group_name_H-M   'P 1'
#
loop_
_entity.id
_entity.type
_entity.pdbx_description
1 polymer ?
#
loop_
_entity_poly.entity_id
_entity_poly.type
_entity_poly.pdbx_seq_one_letter_code
_entity_poly.pdbx_strand_id
1 'polypeptide(L)'
;MSLPEWHSVINNLVQEQGATSAVPNVYAFATVEDRAPRVRHVIHRGFSPSGLFLATTDRRMPKATQLDNNPAASIAWYFSVSWTQVRVVGTAFTYPGGHPPTAETPEYWEHERERLFERGIGPALKASFARPEAPGTLLKDAPPAITWPTELGREGFENPEEQAQLAFAHSNFCILALDPTMVEVLELKCTPHRRTAWTLRDGTWVKEELVP
;
A
#
# COMPACT_ATOMS: atom_id res chain seq x y z
N MET A 1 -15.75 -15.72 5.58
CA MET A 1 -16.82 -14.70 5.51
C MET A 1 -16.82 -14.12 4.10
N SER A 2 -17.97 -13.70 3.57
CA SER A 2 -18.02 -13.00 2.28
C SER A 2 -17.43 -11.60 2.44
N LEU A 3 -16.66 -11.14 1.46
CA LEU A 3 -16.16 -9.77 1.42
C LEU A 3 -17.33 -8.77 1.32
N PRO A 4 -17.21 -7.57 1.91
CA PRO A 4 -18.23 -6.54 1.82
C PRO A 4 -18.38 -6.00 0.40
N GLU A 5 -19.56 -5.43 0.10
CA GLU A 5 -19.90 -4.93 -1.25
C GLU A 5 -18.89 -3.91 -1.79
N TRP A 6 -18.36 -3.02 -0.95
CA TRP A 6 -17.37 -2.03 -1.38
C TRP A 6 -16.12 -2.66 -2.01
N HIS A 7 -15.78 -3.89 -1.63
CA HIS A 7 -14.60 -4.58 -2.17
C HIS A 7 -14.76 -4.85 -3.66
N SER A 8 -15.93 -5.36 -4.09
CA SER A 8 -16.18 -5.61 -5.52
C SER A 8 -16.27 -4.31 -6.31
N VAL A 9 -16.88 -3.27 -5.73
CA VAL A 9 -16.95 -1.93 -6.33
C VAL A 9 -15.53 -1.41 -6.63
N ILE A 10 -14.64 -1.40 -5.64
CA ILE A 10 -13.28 -0.89 -5.82
C ILE A 10 -12.47 -1.79 -6.76
N ASN A 11 -12.58 -3.11 -6.64
CA ASN A 11 -11.88 -4.01 -7.55
C ASN A 11 -12.28 -3.75 -9.02
N ASN A 12 -13.55 -3.49 -9.31
CA ASN A 12 -14.00 -3.13 -10.65
C ASN A 12 -13.37 -1.81 -11.14
N LEU A 13 -13.28 -0.79 -10.28
CA LEU A 13 -12.60 0.48 -10.62
C LEU A 13 -11.10 0.26 -10.94
N VAL A 14 -10.43 -0.60 -10.17
CA VAL A 14 -9.02 -0.97 -10.38
C VAL A 14 -8.82 -1.66 -11.73
N GLN A 15 -9.70 -2.60 -12.08
CA GLN A 15 -9.63 -3.32 -13.36
C GLN A 15 -9.92 -2.40 -14.55
N GLU A 16 -10.95 -1.54 -14.45
CA GLU A 16 -11.29 -0.57 -15.51
C GLU A 16 -10.14 0.41 -15.77
N GLN A 17 -9.54 0.95 -14.70
CA GLN A 17 -8.40 1.86 -14.80
C GLN A 17 -7.18 1.14 -15.40
N GLY A 18 -6.87 -0.08 -14.95
CA GLY A 18 -5.73 -0.86 -15.42
C GLY A 18 -5.85 -1.34 -16.87
N ALA A 19 -7.08 -1.58 -17.35
CA ALA A 19 -7.34 -1.91 -18.76
C ALA A 19 -7.04 -0.73 -19.71
N THR A 20 -7.05 0.50 -19.18
CA THR A 20 -6.92 1.74 -19.98
C THR A 20 -5.57 2.43 -19.79
N SER A 21 -4.86 2.17 -18.68
CA SER A 21 -3.61 2.84 -18.32
C SER A 21 -2.52 1.84 -17.95
N ALA A 22 -1.34 2.01 -18.53
CA ALA A 22 -0.13 1.30 -18.11
C ALA A 22 0.48 1.88 -16.82
N VAL A 23 -0.07 2.98 -16.28
CA VAL A 23 0.40 3.59 -15.04
C VAL A 23 -0.08 2.73 -13.86
N PRO A 24 0.78 2.43 -12.87
CA PRO A 24 0.36 1.73 -11.66
C PRO A 24 -0.80 2.43 -10.97
N ASN A 25 -1.69 1.63 -10.37
CA ASN A 25 -2.74 2.12 -9.50
C ASN A 25 -2.12 2.72 -8.23
N VAL A 26 -2.21 4.04 -8.09
CA VAL A 26 -1.57 4.82 -7.01
C VAL A 26 -2.62 5.61 -6.26
N TYR A 27 -2.50 5.61 -4.93
CA TYR A 27 -3.35 6.42 -4.07
C TYR A 27 -2.53 7.21 -3.05
N ALA A 28 -3.10 8.32 -2.57
CA ALA A 28 -2.55 9.09 -1.47
C ALA A 28 -2.87 8.36 -0.16
N PHE A 29 -1.83 8.01 0.59
CA PHE A 29 -1.91 7.34 1.89
C PHE A 29 -1.55 8.33 2.98
N ALA A 30 -2.46 8.57 3.92
CA ALA A 30 -2.27 9.47 5.04
C ALA A 30 -2.03 8.72 6.34
N THR A 31 -1.13 9.26 7.17
CA THR A 31 -0.81 8.81 8.53
C THR A 31 -0.75 10.01 9.47
N VAL A 32 -0.59 9.78 10.76
CA VAL A 32 -0.47 10.83 11.77
C VAL A 32 0.89 10.73 12.46
N GLU A 33 1.56 11.87 12.64
CA GLU A 33 2.81 12.01 13.40
C GLU A 33 2.68 13.25 14.29
N ASP A 34 2.83 13.11 15.61
CA ASP A 34 2.70 14.20 16.57
C ASP A 34 1.42 15.05 16.41
N ARG A 35 0.28 14.38 16.15
CA ARG A 35 -1.03 14.99 15.84
C ARG A 35 -1.10 15.76 14.52
N ALA A 36 -0.03 15.79 13.74
CA ALA A 36 0.00 16.40 12.42
C ALA A 36 -0.16 15.33 11.32
N PRO A 37 -0.97 15.59 10.27
CA PRO A 37 -1.11 14.66 9.17
C PRO A 37 0.21 14.57 8.38
N ARG A 38 0.44 13.39 7.81
CA ARG A 38 1.48 13.13 6.82
C ARG A 38 0.84 12.42 5.64
N VAL A 39 1.26 12.74 4.43
CA VAL A 39 0.68 12.15 3.21
C VAL A 39 1.76 11.87 2.18
N ARG A 40 1.58 10.79 1.42
CA ARG A 40 2.42 10.40 0.28
C ARG A 40 1.66 9.45 -0.62
N HIS A 41 2.12 9.30 -1.85
CA HIS A 41 1.58 8.30 -2.76
C HIS A 41 2.19 6.92 -2.47
N VAL A 42 1.38 5.86 -2.58
CA VAL A 42 1.82 4.47 -2.58
C VAL A 42 1.11 3.70 -3.70
N ILE A 43 1.74 2.63 -4.18
CA ILE A 43 1.18 1.76 -5.24
C ILE A 43 0.27 0.72 -4.57
N HIS A 44 -0.96 0.59 -5.06
CA HIS A 44 -1.87 -0.48 -4.70
C HIS A 44 -1.30 -1.83 -5.16
N ARG A 45 -1.25 -2.81 -4.25
CA ARG A 45 -0.70 -4.15 -4.49
C ARG A 45 -1.74 -5.26 -4.38
N GLY A 46 -3.03 -4.90 -4.38
CA GLY A 46 -4.14 -5.83 -4.26
C GLY A 46 -4.78 -5.80 -2.88
N PHE A 47 -5.54 -6.84 -2.59
CA PHE A 47 -6.26 -7.05 -1.33
C PHE A 47 -5.80 -8.33 -0.64
N SER A 48 -5.80 -8.35 0.69
CA SER A 48 -5.68 -9.61 1.43
C SER A 48 -6.96 -10.46 1.31
N PRO A 49 -6.95 -11.75 1.70
CA PRO A 49 -8.15 -12.57 1.77
C PRO A 49 -9.30 -11.97 2.58
N SER A 50 -9.00 -11.22 3.64
CA SER A 50 -10.01 -10.50 4.45
C SER A 50 -10.36 -9.10 3.92
N GLY A 51 -9.75 -8.66 2.82
CA GLY A 51 -10.08 -7.41 2.14
C GLY A 51 -9.23 -6.21 2.57
N LEU A 52 -8.12 -6.41 3.28
CA LEU A 52 -7.20 -5.31 3.61
C LEU A 52 -6.57 -4.75 2.34
N PHE A 53 -6.43 -3.42 2.26
CA PHE A 53 -5.72 -2.77 1.16
C PHE A 53 -4.22 -2.98 1.33
N LEU A 54 -3.58 -3.56 0.31
CA LEU A 54 -2.14 -3.80 0.33
C LEU A 54 -1.38 -2.74 -0.46
N ALA A 55 -0.23 -2.37 0.09
CA ALA A 55 0.85 -1.60 -0.54
C ALA A 55 2.19 -2.17 -0.06
N THR A 56 3.30 -1.60 -0.52
CA THR A 56 4.64 -1.93 -0.03
C THR A 56 5.36 -0.68 0.43
N THR A 57 6.25 -0.82 1.42
CA THR A 57 7.07 0.27 1.96
C THR A 57 8.42 -0.25 2.40
N ASP A 58 9.41 0.63 2.44
CA ASP A 58 10.66 0.37 3.15
C ASP A 58 10.42 0.64 4.64
N ARG A 59 10.81 -0.30 5.50
CA ARG A 59 10.63 -0.24 6.95
C ARG A 59 11.36 0.93 7.60
N ARG A 60 12.41 1.44 6.94
CA ARG A 60 13.22 2.55 7.43
C ARG A 60 12.56 3.90 7.17
N MET A 61 11.47 3.94 6.39
CA MET A 61 10.74 5.17 6.13
C MET A 61 9.89 5.60 7.34
N PRO A 62 9.72 6.91 7.59
CA PRO A 62 8.97 7.42 8.75
C PRO A 62 7.56 6.82 8.91
N LYS A 63 6.88 6.51 7.80
CA LYS A 63 5.52 5.95 7.83
C LYS A 63 5.42 4.63 8.60
N ALA A 64 6.48 3.82 8.65
CA ALA A 64 6.47 2.57 9.41
C ALA A 64 6.37 2.89 10.91
N THR A 65 7.29 3.68 11.45
CA THR A 65 7.27 4.12 12.84
C THR A 65 6.05 4.97 13.19
N GLN A 66 5.52 5.75 12.24
CA GLN A 66 4.26 6.48 12.44
C GLN A 66 3.09 5.52 12.72
N LEU A 67 3.01 4.41 11.99
CA LEU A 67 1.96 3.40 12.18
C LEU A 67 2.16 2.59 13.46
N ASP A 68 3.40 2.32 13.85
CA ASP A 68 3.69 1.68 15.14
C ASP A 68 3.20 2.53 16.32
N ASN A 69 3.31 3.86 16.21
CA ASN A 69 2.87 4.80 17.24
C ASN A 69 1.37 5.14 17.15
N ASN A 70 0.84 5.22 15.94
CA ASN A 70 -0.56 5.52 15.68
C ASN A 70 -1.04 4.79 14.41
N PRO A 71 -1.84 3.71 14.55
CA PRO A 71 -2.26 2.93 13.41
C PRO A 71 -3.30 3.65 12.54
N ALA A 72 -3.85 4.79 12.96
CA ALA A 72 -4.85 5.51 12.20
C ALA A 72 -4.30 5.97 10.83
N ALA A 73 -4.97 5.55 9.77
CA ALA A 73 -4.59 5.85 8.40
C ALA A 73 -5.81 6.09 7.51
N SER A 74 -5.59 6.78 6.40
CA SER A 74 -6.61 6.94 5.37
C SER A 74 -6.03 6.89 3.97
N ILE A 75 -6.88 6.51 3.02
CA ILE A 75 -6.58 6.53 1.59
C ILE A 75 -7.48 7.57 0.92
N ALA A 76 -6.91 8.36 0.03
CA ALA A 76 -7.62 9.12 -0.97
C ALA A 76 -7.17 8.67 -2.36
N TRP A 77 -8.11 8.21 -3.18
CA TRP A 77 -7.83 7.62 -4.48
C TRP A 77 -8.80 8.15 -5.52
N TYR A 78 -8.27 8.63 -6.63
CA TYR A 78 -9.05 9.06 -7.78
C TYR A 78 -8.85 8.12 -8.97
N PHE A 79 -9.95 7.66 -9.56
CA PHE A 79 -10.01 6.85 -10.77
C PHE A 79 -10.43 7.72 -11.94
N SER A 80 -9.49 8.02 -12.83
CA SER A 80 -9.68 8.97 -13.92
C SER A 80 -10.53 8.44 -15.06
N VAL A 81 -10.68 7.12 -15.21
CA VAL A 81 -11.50 6.52 -16.28
C VAL A 81 -13.00 6.59 -15.93
N SER A 82 -13.34 6.28 -14.69
CA SER A 82 -14.70 6.27 -14.17
C SER A 82 -15.15 7.60 -13.57
N TRP A 83 -14.21 8.53 -13.36
CA TRP A 83 -14.43 9.80 -12.64
C TRP A 83 -14.96 9.52 -11.23
N THR A 84 -14.28 8.62 -10.52
CA THR A 84 -14.70 8.15 -9.20
C THR A 84 -13.63 8.49 -8.18
N GLN A 85 -14.04 9.10 -7.07
CA GLN A 85 -13.20 9.28 -5.90
C GLN A 85 -13.55 8.23 -4.86
N VAL A 86 -12.52 7.59 -4.30
CA VAL A 86 -12.62 6.65 -3.19
C VAL A 86 -11.87 7.20 -1.99
N ARG A 87 -12.52 7.20 -0.82
CA ARG A 87 -11.89 7.47 0.47
C ARG A 87 -12.01 6.24 1.35
N VAL A 88 -10.93 5.86 2.01
CA VAL A 88 -10.91 4.75 2.97
C VAL A 88 -10.36 5.26 4.28
N VAL A 89 -10.99 4.91 5.38
CA VAL A 89 -10.52 5.20 6.75
C VAL A 89 -10.41 3.89 7.50
N GLY A 90 -9.34 3.74 8.28
CA GLY A 90 -9.11 2.52 9.02
C GLY A 90 -7.84 2.57 9.85
N THR A 91 -7.41 1.39 10.26
CA THR A 91 -6.12 1.17 10.91
C THR A 91 -5.17 0.48 9.95
N ALA A 92 -3.88 0.81 10.00
CA ALA A 92 -2.87 0.19 9.17
C ALA A 92 -1.67 -0.28 9.98
N PHE A 93 -0.96 -1.25 9.44
CA PHE A 93 0.26 -1.80 10.01
C PHE A 93 1.25 -2.16 8.89
N THR A 94 2.51 -2.35 9.27
CA THR A 94 3.52 -2.92 8.38
C THR A 94 3.83 -4.36 8.76
N TYR A 95 4.08 -5.22 7.77
CA TYR A 95 4.60 -6.56 8.02
C TYR A 95 5.91 -6.77 7.24
N PRO A 96 7.02 -7.18 7.89
CA PRO A 96 7.17 -7.39 9.33
C PRO A 96 7.14 -6.06 10.11
N GLY A 97 6.79 -6.10 11.40
CA GLY A 97 6.89 -4.96 12.32
C GLY A 97 5.66 -4.79 13.23
N GLY A 98 4.50 -4.59 12.62
CA GLY A 98 3.21 -4.48 13.31
C GLY A 98 2.55 -5.83 13.54
N HIS A 99 1.46 -5.80 14.30
CA HIS A 99 0.64 -6.98 14.58
C HIS A 99 -0.56 -6.99 13.60
N PRO A 100 -0.57 -7.88 12.60
CA PRO A 100 -1.74 -8.03 11.75
C PRO A 100 -2.96 -8.44 12.59
N PRO A 101 -4.18 -8.03 12.22
CA PRO A 101 -5.39 -8.57 12.81
C PRO A 101 -5.43 -10.09 12.63
N THR A 102 -6.07 -10.79 13.56
CA THR A 102 -6.04 -12.27 13.68
C THR A 102 -6.72 -13.04 12.53
N ALA A 103 -7.10 -12.38 11.44
CA ALA A 103 -7.81 -13.00 10.33
C ALA A 103 -6.86 -13.82 9.42
N GLU A 104 -5.63 -13.35 9.19
CA GLU A 104 -4.61 -14.07 8.43
C GLU A 104 -3.44 -14.53 9.31
N THR A 105 -2.86 -15.68 8.98
CA THR A 105 -1.76 -16.27 9.76
C THR A 105 -0.43 -15.58 9.44
N PRO A 106 0.58 -15.65 10.33
CA PRO A 106 1.93 -15.18 10.03
C PRO A 106 2.52 -15.79 8.74
N GLU A 107 2.22 -17.07 8.47
CA GLU A 107 2.67 -17.76 7.26
C GLU A 107 2.08 -17.15 5.99
N TYR A 108 0.82 -16.72 6.02
CA TYR A 108 0.23 -15.97 4.90
C TYR A 108 1.01 -14.67 4.65
N TRP A 109 1.28 -13.90 5.70
CA TRP A 109 1.94 -12.60 5.55
C TRP A 109 3.37 -12.73 5.04
N GLU A 110 4.13 -13.73 5.50
CA GLU A 110 5.47 -13.97 4.95
C GLU A 110 5.39 -14.45 3.51
N HIS A 111 4.50 -15.38 3.18
CA HIS A 111 4.34 -15.86 1.82
C HIS A 111 3.94 -14.74 0.85
N GLU A 112 2.99 -13.88 1.25
CA GLU A 112 2.57 -12.75 0.43
C GLU A 112 3.70 -11.71 0.27
N ARG A 113 4.53 -11.54 1.31
CA ARG A 113 5.69 -10.65 1.28
C ARG A 113 6.75 -11.15 0.31
N GLU A 114 7.10 -12.42 0.36
CA GLU A 114 8.00 -13.08 -0.59
C GLU A 114 7.45 -12.93 -2.02
N ARG A 115 6.17 -13.27 -2.24
CA ARG A 115 5.51 -13.17 -3.54
C ARG A 115 5.58 -11.74 -4.11
N LEU A 116 5.26 -10.74 -3.29
CA LEU A 116 5.31 -9.32 -3.69
C LEU A 116 6.73 -8.84 -3.94
N PHE A 117 7.72 -9.28 -3.16
CA PHE A 117 9.12 -8.93 -3.39
C PHE A 117 9.64 -9.57 -4.67
N GLU A 118 9.42 -10.86 -4.87
CA GLU A 118 9.94 -11.61 -6.02
C GLU A 118 9.28 -11.18 -7.33
N ARG A 119 7.95 -11.13 -7.34
CA ARG A 119 7.12 -11.02 -8.55
C ARG A 119 6.32 -9.72 -8.63
N GLY A 120 6.09 -9.05 -7.50
CA GLY A 120 5.30 -7.81 -7.44
C GLY A 120 6.09 -6.54 -7.71
N ILE A 121 7.43 -6.59 -7.67
CA ILE A 121 8.30 -5.44 -7.91
C ILE A 121 9.45 -5.78 -8.87
N GLY A 122 9.75 -4.83 -9.76
CA GLY A 122 10.83 -4.97 -10.75
C GLY A 122 12.22 -4.69 -10.18
N PRO A 123 13.29 -4.97 -10.93
CA PRO A 123 14.67 -4.87 -10.46
C PRO A 123 15.07 -3.50 -9.89
N ALA A 124 14.64 -2.42 -10.54
CA ALA A 124 14.94 -1.07 -10.07
C ALA A 124 14.28 -0.75 -8.70
N LEU A 125 13.07 -1.27 -8.48
CA LEU A 125 12.38 -1.09 -7.21
C LEU A 125 13.02 -1.97 -6.11
N LYS A 126 13.42 -3.22 -6.42
CA LYS A 126 14.22 -4.06 -5.50
C LYS A 126 15.49 -3.35 -5.04
N ALA A 127 16.24 -2.76 -5.97
CA ALA A 127 17.45 -2.00 -5.67
C ALA A 127 17.24 -0.82 -4.73
N SER A 128 16.07 -0.17 -4.79
CA SER A 128 15.76 0.95 -3.89
C SER A 128 15.75 0.55 -2.41
N PHE A 129 15.40 -0.70 -2.09
CA PHE A 129 15.43 -1.25 -0.73
C PHE A 129 16.84 -1.63 -0.26
N ALA A 130 17.80 -1.78 -1.19
CA ALA A 130 19.21 -2.08 -0.90
C ALA A 130 20.10 -0.84 -0.76
N ARG A 131 19.55 0.37 -0.94
CA ARG A 131 20.32 1.61 -0.78
C ARG A 131 20.80 1.75 0.67
N PRO A 132 22.01 2.31 0.87
CA PRO A 132 22.68 2.30 2.17
C PRO A 132 21.86 3.02 3.25
N GLU A 133 21.39 4.22 2.94
CA GLU A 133 20.63 5.03 3.87
C GLU A 133 19.12 4.87 3.71
N ALA A 134 18.39 5.14 4.80
CA ALA A 134 16.94 5.19 4.81
C ALA A 134 16.40 6.22 3.79
N PRO A 135 15.29 5.94 3.09
CA PRO A 135 14.69 6.93 2.21
C PRO A 135 14.23 8.17 3.00
N GLY A 136 14.74 9.34 2.61
CA GLY A 136 14.52 10.61 3.31
C GLY A 136 15.73 11.13 4.08
N THR A 137 16.79 10.32 4.25
CA THR A 137 18.08 10.78 4.76
C THR A 137 18.67 11.88 3.86
N LEU A 138 19.34 12.87 4.47
CA LEU A 138 19.99 13.94 3.73
C LEU A 138 21.12 13.36 2.86
N LEU A 139 21.23 13.81 1.61
CA LEU A 139 22.24 13.31 0.68
C LEU A 139 23.68 13.49 1.15
N LYS A 140 23.97 14.54 1.92
CA LYS A 140 25.30 14.79 2.50
C LYS A 140 25.72 13.74 3.53
N ASP A 141 24.75 13.03 4.10
CA ASP A 141 24.94 12.01 5.13
C ASP A 141 24.92 10.59 4.51
N ALA A 142 24.87 10.48 3.18
CA ALA A 142 24.87 9.23 2.44
C ALA A 142 26.13 9.09 1.54
N PRO A 143 26.57 7.86 1.20
CA PRO A 143 27.57 7.65 0.16
C PRO A 143 27.13 8.26 -1.20
N PRO A 144 28.08 8.61 -2.10
CA PRO A 144 27.73 9.20 -3.40
C PRO A 144 26.73 8.35 -4.19
N ALA A 145 25.69 8.97 -4.76
CA ALA A 145 24.59 8.24 -5.42
C ALA A 145 25.03 7.33 -6.58
N ILE A 146 26.18 7.62 -7.20
CA ILE A 146 26.79 6.79 -8.24
C ILE A 146 27.20 5.39 -7.74
N THR A 147 27.37 5.21 -6.43
CA THR A 147 27.74 3.92 -5.83
C THR A 147 26.52 3.10 -5.39
N TRP A 148 25.30 3.60 -5.57
CA TRP A 148 24.10 2.92 -5.11
C TRP A 148 23.65 1.87 -6.14
N PRO A 149 23.08 0.73 -5.69
CA PRO A 149 22.49 -0.23 -6.60
C PRO A 149 21.33 0.43 -7.35
N THR A 150 21.30 0.24 -8.68
CA THR A 150 20.25 0.76 -9.56
C THR A 150 19.22 -0.31 -9.91
N GLU A 151 19.63 -1.58 -9.96
CA GLU A 151 18.79 -2.74 -10.26
C GLU A 151 19.30 -3.98 -9.53
N LEU A 152 18.39 -4.86 -9.08
CA LEU A 152 18.73 -6.14 -8.44
C LEU A 152 17.76 -7.25 -8.84
N GLY A 153 18.23 -8.50 -8.88
CA GLY A 153 17.42 -9.69 -9.09
C GLY A 153 16.99 -9.85 -10.55
N ARG A 154 17.89 -9.52 -11.49
CA ARG A 154 17.74 -9.90 -12.90
C ARG A 154 18.19 -11.35 -13.07
N GLU A 155 17.38 -12.16 -13.76
CA GLU A 155 17.73 -13.55 -14.04
C GLU A 155 19.11 -13.65 -14.72
N GLY A 156 19.96 -14.54 -14.20
CA GLY A 156 21.29 -14.82 -14.76
C GLY A 156 22.41 -13.84 -14.39
N PHE A 157 22.16 -12.86 -13.50
CA PHE A 157 23.18 -11.89 -13.05
C PHE A 157 23.68 -12.11 -11.61
N GLU A 158 23.21 -13.18 -10.97
CA GLU A 158 23.45 -13.47 -9.56
C GLU A 158 24.93 -13.69 -9.23
N ASN A 159 25.43 -12.90 -8.28
CA ASN A 159 26.74 -13.08 -7.66
C ASN A 159 26.63 -12.90 -6.13
N PRO A 160 27.66 -13.24 -5.33
CA PRO A 160 27.58 -13.15 -3.88
C PRO A 160 27.26 -11.75 -3.33
N GLU A 161 27.71 -10.69 -4.01
CA GLU A 161 27.41 -9.30 -3.64
C GLU A 161 25.94 -8.97 -3.90
N GLU A 162 25.42 -9.34 -5.07
CA GLU A 162 24.01 -9.14 -5.40
C GLU A 162 23.09 -9.94 -4.45
N GLN A 163 23.47 -11.16 -4.08
CA GLN A 163 22.73 -11.97 -3.10
C GLN A 163 22.68 -11.28 -1.73
N ALA A 164 23.79 -10.70 -1.27
CA ALA A 164 23.82 -9.93 -0.03
C ALA A 164 22.94 -8.66 -0.12
N GLN A 165 22.97 -7.97 -1.25
CA GLN A 165 22.13 -6.80 -1.51
C GLN A 165 20.64 -7.15 -1.59
N LEU A 166 20.28 -8.28 -2.20
CA LEU A 166 18.91 -8.80 -2.25
C LEU A 166 18.41 -9.19 -0.86
N ALA A 167 19.24 -9.86 -0.05
CA ALA A 167 18.90 -10.17 1.33
C ALA A 167 18.68 -8.90 2.17
N PHE A 168 19.54 -7.89 2.00
CA PHE A 168 19.38 -6.59 2.66
C PHE A 168 18.10 -5.86 2.19
N ALA A 169 17.84 -5.82 0.89
CA ALA A 169 16.60 -5.29 0.32
C ALA A 169 15.37 -5.99 0.89
N HIS A 170 15.36 -7.33 0.91
CA HIS A 170 14.27 -8.10 1.47
C HIS A 170 14.09 -7.81 2.96
N SER A 171 15.16 -7.61 3.73
CA SER A 171 15.07 -7.26 5.15
C SER A 171 14.42 -5.89 5.42
N ASN A 172 14.52 -4.96 4.46
CA ASN A 172 13.92 -3.62 4.52
C ASN A 172 12.53 -3.55 3.91
N PHE A 173 12.14 -4.53 3.09
CA PHE A 173 10.85 -4.59 2.44
C PHE A 173 9.73 -4.85 3.45
N CYS A 174 8.60 -4.17 3.35
CA CYS A 174 7.41 -4.44 4.15
C CYS A 174 6.17 -4.41 3.28
N ILE A 175 5.21 -5.27 3.62
CA ILE A 175 3.82 -5.04 3.27
C ILE A 175 3.32 -3.89 4.14
N LEU A 176 2.59 -2.96 3.55
CA LEU A 176 1.77 -1.97 4.25
C LEU A 176 0.31 -2.37 4.03
N ALA A 177 -0.40 -2.71 5.10
CA ALA A 177 -1.78 -3.18 5.00
C ALA A 177 -2.71 -2.23 5.78
N LEU A 178 -3.83 -1.84 5.17
CA LEU A 178 -4.88 -1.04 5.80
C LEU A 178 -6.16 -1.86 5.94
N ASP A 179 -6.63 -1.98 7.17
CA ASP A 179 -7.90 -2.58 7.58
C ASP A 179 -9.00 -1.52 7.62
N PRO A 180 -9.95 -1.54 6.66
CA PRO A 180 -10.93 -0.48 6.52
C PRO A 180 -12.04 -0.60 7.56
N THR A 181 -12.42 0.55 8.13
CA THR A 181 -13.62 0.71 8.98
C THR A 181 -14.67 1.59 8.31
N MET A 182 -14.27 2.38 7.31
CA MET A 182 -15.17 3.17 6.46
C MET A 182 -14.60 3.23 5.05
N VAL A 183 -15.48 3.09 4.06
CA VAL A 183 -15.19 3.28 2.63
C VAL A 183 -16.26 4.19 2.04
N GLU A 184 -15.85 5.24 1.34
CA GLU A 184 -16.74 6.18 0.66
C GLU A 184 -16.38 6.23 -0.83
N VAL A 185 -17.39 6.19 -1.69
CA VAL A 185 -17.27 6.27 -3.13
C VAL A 185 -18.12 7.43 -3.63
N LEU A 186 -17.51 8.35 -4.38
CA LEU A 186 -18.14 9.48 -5.04
C LEU A 186 -18.00 9.33 -6.55
N GLU A 187 -19.11 9.09 -7.23
CA GLU A 187 -19.20 8.94 -8.68
C GLU A 187 -19.59 10.29 -9.32
N LEU A 188 -18.73 10.81 -10.20
CA LEU A 188 -18.90 12.12 -10.84
C LEU A 188 -19.36 12.04 -12.30
N LYS A 189 -19.35 10.85 -12.91
CA LYS A 189 -19.73 10.64 -14.32
C LYS A 189 -21.24 10.70 -14.57
N CYS A 190 -22.06 10.67 -13.52
CA CYS A 190 -23.51 10.70 -13.58
C CYS A 190 -24.08 12.08 -13.20
N THR A 191 -25.36 12.32 -13.51
CA THR A 191 -26.08 13.55 -13.11
C THR A 191 -27.45 13.18 -12.52
N PRO A 192 -27.75 13.54 -11.25
CA PRO A 192 -26.82 14.13 -10.28
C PRO A 192 -25.66 13.17 -9.94
N HIS A 193 -24.57 13.69 -9.38
CA HIS A 193 -23.50 12.87 -8.82
C HIS A 193 -24.07 11.89 -7.78
N ARG A 194 -23.36 10.81 -7.48
CA ARG A 194 -23.74 9.84 -6.43
C ARG A 194 -22.65 9.68 -5.41
N ARG A 195 -23.01 9.63 -4.13
CA ARG A 195 -22.08 9.31 -3.04
C ARG A 195 -22.65 8.18 -2.21
N THR A 196 -21.85 7.13 -1.99
CA THR A 196 -22.19 5.99 -1.16
C THR A 196 -21.10 5.78 -0.12
N ALA A 197 -21.48 5.56 1.13
CA ALA A 197 -20.57 5.18 2.20
C ALA A 197 -20.93 3.80 2.75
N TRP A 198 -19.91 3.00 3.04
CA TRP A 198 -20.00 1.80 3.83
C TRP A 198 -19.23 2.04 5.14
N THR A 199 -19.88 1.82 6.28
CA THR A 199 -19.25 1.95 7.61
C THR A 199 -19.39 0.65 8.38
N LEU A 200 -18.30 0.16 8.96
CA LEU A 200 -18.31 -1.01 9.84
C LEU A 200 -18.89 -0.61 11.21
N ARG A 201 -20.04 -1.18 11.57
CA ARG A 201 -20.72 -0.98 12.86
C ARG A 201 -20.98 -2.35 13.46
N ASP A 202 -20.45 -2.60 14.67
CA ASP A 202 -20.63 -3.86 15.40
C ASP A 202 -20.32 -5.12 14.56
N GLY A 203 -19.22 -5.06 13.78
CA GLY A 203 -18.78 -6.15 12.91
C GLY A 203 -19.59 -6.30 11.61
N THR A 204 -20.55 -5.43 11.34
CA THR A 204 -21.39 -5.46 10.13
C THR A 204 -21.21 -4.19 9.30
N TRP A 205 -21.05 -4.35 7.99
CA TRP A 205 -20.97 -3.21 7.08
C TRP A 205 -22.37 -2.64 6.79
N VAL A 206 -22.57 -1.36 7.10
CA VAL A 206 -23.80 -0.62 6.81
C VAL A 206 -23.56 0.29 5.62
N LYS A 207 -24.41 0.19 4.60
CA LYS A 207 -24.38 1.03 3.39
C LYS A 207 -25.36 2.20 3.54
N GLU A 208 -24.89 3.40 3.22
CA GLU A 208 -25.67 4.64 3.26
C GLU A 208 -25.44 5.43 1.97
N GLU A 209 -26.51 5.93 1.36
CA GLU A 209 -26.42 6.93 0.28
C GLU A 209 -26.34 8.32 0.90
N LEU A 210 -25.39 9.12 0.43
CA LEU A 210 -25.07 10.44 0.97
C LEU A 210 -25.33 11.53 -0.08
N VAL A 211 -25.56 12.75 0.40
CA VAL A 211 -25.54 13.92 -0.48
C VAL A 211 -24.12 14.07 -1.08
N PRO A 212 -24.00 14.18 -2.43
CA PRO A 212 -22.71 14.29 -3.12
C PRO A 212 -21.88 15.53 -2.80
#